data_AF-A0A812DBY6-F1
#
_entry.id   AF-A0A812DBY6-F1
#
_cell.length_a   1.000
_cell.length_b   1.000
_cell.length_c   1.000
_cell.angle_alpha   90.00
_cell.angle_beta   90.00
_cell.angle_gamma   90.00
#
_symmetry.space_group_name_H-M   'P 1'
#
loop_
_entity.id
_entity.type
_entity.pdbx_description
1 polymer ?
#
loop_
_entity_poly.entity_id
_entity_poly.type
_entity_poly.pdbx_seq_one_letter_code
_entity_poly.pdbx_strand_id
1 'polypeptide(L)'
;MNALRLNLGGAPEGPAGTGKTETCKDLAKAVAKQCVVFNCSDGLDYKAMGKFLKGLAQSGAWACFDEFNRIELEVLSVIAQQVQTIQRAITEQATMFVFEGTKISLDPTCSIFITMNPGYAGRAELPDNLKVLFRTVAMMVPDYAMIGEISLYSMGFVDARSLSIKIVATYRLCSEQIYDMVLVRHGLMIVGDPVAGKTTAYKLLAEALGDLHRQNLMDEFPVEYRIINPKAITMGQLYGRFDPISHEWADGVLANTFREHASSVNVTRKWTVFDGPVDAVWIENMNTVLDDNKKLCLMSGEIIQMSKWQNLMFEVHNLEQASPATISRCGMIYMDPAQLGWNALVWSWMQQNLHGFTDAEKETVKFLFDWLLPPSLNFVTLQCHQIVPCQQMHMVLSMIKLYGVLLKEIR
;
A
#
# COMPACT_ATOMS: atom_id res chain seq x y z
N MET A 1 3.83 -28.99 10.72
CA MET A 1 4.56 -30.15 11.30
C MET A 1 3.76 -30.90 12.36
N ASN A 2 3.24 -30.27 13.43
CA ASN A 2 2.45 -30.98 14.45
C ASN A 2 1.20 -31.70 13.90
N ALA A 3 0.52 -31.10 12.91
CA ALA A 3 -0.62 -31.75 12.23
C ALA A 3 -0.22 -33.06 11.54
N LEU A 4 0.89 -33.03 10.79
CA LEU A 4 1.44 -34.19 10.08
C LEU A 4 1.81 -35.34 11.01
N ARG A 5 2.38 -35.02 12.19
CA ARG A 5 2.69 -36.03 13.21
C ARG A 5 1.44 -36.72 13.77
N LEU A 6 0.29 -36.05 13.72
CA LEU A 6 -1.01 -36.57 14.14
C LEU A 6 -1.83 -37.16 12.98
N ASN A 7 -1.24 -37.29 11.77
CA ASN A 7 -1.93 -37.67 10.54
C ASN A 7 -3.13 -36.77 10.19
N LEU A 8 -3.10 -35.51 10.65
CA LEU A 8 -4.11 -34.50 10.34
C LEU A 8 -3.61 -33.58 9.22
N GLY A 9 -4.56 -32.99 8.49
CA GLY A 9 -4.26 -31.93 7.52
C GLY A 9 -3.91 -30.61 8.21
N GLY A 10 -3.31 -29.68 7.47
CA GLY A 10 -3.09 -28.30 7.95
C GLY A 10 -4.13 -27.34 7.37
N ALA A 11 -4.65 -26.42 8.19
CA ALA A 11 -5.54 -25.36 7.72
C ALA A 11 -4.94 -23.97 8.02
N PRO A 12 -4.08 -23.41 7.16
CA PRO A 12 -3.68 -22.01 7.28
C PRO A 12 -4.87 -21.07 7.02
N GLU A 13 -5.19 -20.22 7.99
CA GLU A 13 -6.34 -19.32 7.96
C GLU A 13 -5.90 -17.89 8.26
N GLY A 14 -6.35 -16.93 7.46
CA GLY A 14 -6.02 -15.52 7.68
C GLY A 14 -6.40 -14.63 6.50
N PRO A 15 -6.19 -13.31 6.59
CA PRO A 15 -6.49 -12.36 5.53
C PRO A 15 -5.84 -12.72 4.18
N ALA A 16 -6.37 -12.21 3.07
CA ALA A 16 -5.73 -12.37 1.76
C ALA A 16 -4.30 -11.77 1.77
N GLY A 17 -3.37 -12.37 1.03
CA GLY A 17 -1.98 -11.88 0.93
C GLY A 17 -1.06 -12.21 2.10
N THR A 18 -1.49 -13.01 3.09
CA THR A 18 -0.64 -13.44 4.22
C THR A 18 0.30 -14.61 3.93
N GLY A 19 0.47 -15.01 2.67
CA GLY A 19 1.41 -16.06 2.28
C GLY A 19 0.98 -17.49 2.67
N LYS A 20 -0.32 -17.76 2.78
CA LYS A 20 -0.87 -19.06 3.20
C LYS A 20 -0.41 -20.21 2.30
N THR A 21 -0.60 -20.04 1.00
CA THR A 21 -0.29 -21.05 -0.02
C THR A 21 1.22 -21.22 -0.19
N GLU A 22 1.95 -20.10 -0.17
CA GLU A 22 3.41 -20.03 -0.27
C GLU A 22 4.07 -20.75 0.91
N THR A 23 3.56 -20.56 2.13
CA THR A 23 4.07 -21.24 3.33
C THR A 23 3.93 -22.76 3.22
N CYS A 24 2.81 -23.27 2.71
CA CYS A 24 2.62 -24.70 2.46
C CYS A 24 3.59 -25.23 1.39
N LYS A 25 3.77 -24.48 0.31
CA LYS A 25 4.67 -24.85 -0.79
C LYS A 25 6.14 -24.86 -0.37
N ASP A 26 6.58 -23.85 0.37
CA ASP A 26 7.95 -23.74 0.86
C ASP A 26 8.25 -24.78 1.94
N LEU A 27 7.29 -25.07 2.82
CA LEU A 27 7.42 -26.17 3.78
C LEU A 27 7.60 -27.51 3.07
N ALA A 28 6.79 -27.80 2.04
CA ALA A 28 6.91 -29.02 1.26
C ALA A 28 8.27 -29.11 0.56
N LYS A 29 8.71 -28.01 -0.06
CA LYS A 29 10.03 -27.91 -0.69
C LYS A 29 11.15 -28.19 0.30
N ALA A 30 11.07 -27.66 1.51
CA ALA A 30 12.06 -27.86 2.57
C ALA A 30 12.18 -29.32 3.03
N VAL A 31 11.10 -30.10 2.93
CA VAL A 31 11.10 -31.54 3.24
C VAL A 31 11.18 -32.43 2.00
N ALA A 32 11.59 -31.88 0.86
CA ALA A 32 11.70 -32.57 -0.43
C ALA A 32 10.41 -33.27 -0.89
N LYS A 33 9.26 -32.63 -0.64
CA LYS A 33 7.94 -33.08 -1.08
C LYS A 33 7.41 -32.23 -2.22
N GLN A 34 6.89 -32.90 -3.25
CA GLN A 34 6.14 -32.23 -4.32
C GLN A 34 4.81 -31.73 -3.73
N CYS A 35 4.60 -30.42 -3.74
CA CYS A 35 3.32 -29.81 -3.37
C CYS A 35 2.56 -29.42 -4.62
N VAL A 36 1.36 -29.97 -4.78
CA VAL A 36 0.42 -29.62 -5.84
C VAL A 36 -0.55 -28.59 -5.28
N VAL A 37 -0.48 -27.37 -5.79
CA VAL A 37 -1.41 -26.30 -5.42
C VAL A 37 -2.60 -26.34 -6.36
N PHE A 38 -3.81 -26.34 -5.81
CA PHE A 38 -5.05 -26.34 -6.57
C PHE A 38 -5.95 -25.21 -6.09
N ASN A 39 -6.30 -24.29 -6.97
CA ASN A 39 -7.19 -23.17 -6.64
C ASN A 39 -8.66 -23.63 -6.72
N CYS A 40 -9.38 -23.54 -5.60
CA CYS A 40 -10.75 -23.99 -5.51
C CYS A 40 -11.73 -22.93 -6.03
N SER A 41 -12.77 -23.41 -6.71
CA SER A 41 -13.87 -22.58 -7.19
C SER A 41 -15.20 -23.30 -6.94
N ASP A 42 -16.28 -22.54 -7.04
CA ASP A 42 -17.64 -22.95 -6.72
C ASP A 42 -18.11 -24.12 -7.63
N GLY A 43 -17.50 -24.30 -8.81
CA GLY A 43 -17.81 -25.37 -9.77
C GLY A 43 -17.07 -26.69 -9.57
N LEU A 44 -16.39 -26.90 -8.43
CA LEU A 44 -15.59 -28.08 -8.18
C LEU A 44 -16.43 -29.31 -7.79
N ASP A 45 -16.35 -30.38 -8.57
CA ASP A 45 -17.06 -31.66 -8.30
C ASP A 45 -16.26 -32.59 -7.37
N TYR A 46 -16.95 -33.23 -6.42
CA TYR A 46 -16.38 -34.26 -5.54
C TYR A 46 -15.78 -35.44 -6.30
N LYS A 47 -16.25 -35.75 -7.51
CA LYS A 47 -15.67 -36.82 -8.35
C LYS A 47 -14.30 -36.44 -8.89
N ALA A 48 -14.12 -35.17 -9.28
CA ALA A 48 -12.84 -34.66 -9.71
C ALA A 48 -11.85 -34.63 -8.53
N MET A 49 -12.32 -34.19 -7.36
CA MET A 49 -11.55 -34.22 -6.12
C MET A 49 -11.14 -35.64 -5.73
N GLY A 50 -12.05 -36.61 -5.81
CA GLY A 50 -11.76 -38.02 -5.53
C GLY A 50 -10.67 -38.58 -6.46
N LYS A 51 -10.71 -38.27 -7.76
CA LYS A 51 -9.63 -38.66 -8.70
C LYS A 51 -8.29 -38.02 -8.32
N PHE A 52 -8.30 -36.75 -7.93
CA PHE A 52 -7.11 -36.04 -7.48
C PHE A 52 -6.52 -36.67 -6.20
N LEU A 53 -7.37 -36.93 -5.20
CA LEU A 53 -6.99 -37.56 -3.95
C LEU A 53 -6.48 -39.00 -4.13
N LYS A 54 -7.01 -39.76 -5.10
CA LYS A 54 -6.44 -41.08 -5.49
C LYS A 54 -4.97 -40.94 -5.93
N GLY A 55 -4.68 -39.97 -6.79
CA GLY A 55 -3.32 -39.69 -7.25
C GLY A 55 -2.41 -39.21 -6.11
N LEU A 56 -2.94 -38.36 -5.23
CA LEU A 56 -2.22 -37.85 -4.07
C LEU A 56 -1.81 -38.98 -3.11
N ALA A 57 -2.75 -39.87 -2.77
CA ALA A 57 -2.51 -40.99 -1.87
C ALA A 57 -1.48 -42.00 -2.40
N GLN A 58 -1.45 -42.23 -3.72
CA GLN A 58 -0.49 -43.15 -4.33
C GLN A 58 0.90 -42.56 -4.51
N SER A 59 1.00 -41.24 -4.71
CA SER A 59 2.27 -40.55 -5.03
C SER A 59 3.05 -40.07 -3.81
N GLY A 60 2.42 -40.00 -2.63
CA GLY A 60 3.06 -39.45 -1.43
C GLY A 60 3.32 -37.94 -1.52
N ALA A 61 2.71 -37.27 -2.50
CA ALA A 61 2.80 -35.82 -2.67
C ALA A 61 1.92 -35.09 -1.63
N TRP A 62 2.16 -33.80 -1.50
CA TRP A 62 1.32 -32.91 -0.70
C TRP A 62 0.38 -32.13 -1.60
N ALA A 63 -0.81 -31.81 -1.10
CA ALA A 63 -1.75 -30.95 -1.79
C ALA A 63 -2.06 -29.72 -0.95
N CYS A 64 -2.09 -28.55 -1.57
CA CYS A 64 -2.59 -27.32 -0.98
C CYS A 64 -3.80 -26.85 -1.77
N PHE A 65 -4.99 -26.99 -1.19
CA PHE A 65 -6.22 -26.47 -1.76
C PHE A 65 -6.38 -25.00 -1.36
N ASP A 66 -6.15 -24.12 -2.32
CA ASP A 66 -6.27 -22.70 -2.13
C ASP A 66 -7.73 -22.27 -2.20
N GLU A 67 -8.14 -21.33 -1.35
CA GLU A 67 -9.52 -20.82 -1.31
C GLU A 67 -10.58 -21.91 -1.06
N PHE A 68 -10.26 -22.92 -0.23
CA PHE A 68 -11.08 -24.11 -0.04
C PHE A 68 -12.53 -23.82 0.41
N ASN A 69 -12.71 -22.70 1.12
CA ASN A 69 -14.01 -22.22 1.59
C ASN A 69 -14.89 -21.58 0.50
N ARG A 70 -14.54 -21.70 -0.78
CA ARG A 70 -15.41 -21.36 -1.94
C ARG A 70 -16.26 -22.52 -2.44
N ILE A 71 -15.92 -23.75 -2.04
CA ILE A 71 -16.63 -24.95 -2.45
C ILE A 71 -18.00 -24.97 -1.73
N GLU A 72 -19.04 -25.40 -2.43
CA GLU A 72 -20.37 -25.58 -1.87
C GLU A 72 -20.36 -26.57 -0.69
N LEU A 73 -21.18 -26.28 0.35
CA LEU A 73 -21.24 -27.06 1.58
C LEU A 73 -21.55 -28.56 1.37
N GLU A 74 -22.40 -28.87 0.39
CA GLU A 74 -22.76 -30.24 0.04
C GLU A 74 -21.55 -31.03 -0.47
N VAL A 75 -20.74 -30.41 -1.33
CA VAL A 75 -19.52 -31.00 -1.88
C VAL A 75 -18.45 -31.14 -0.79
N LEU A 76 -18.28 -30.12 0.06
CA LEU A 76 -17.34 -30.16 1.19
C LEU A 76 -17.60 -31.34 2.12
N SER A 77 -18.85 -31.70 2.36
CA SER A 77 -19.24 -32.84 3.21
C SER A 77 -18.78 -34.18 2.64
N VAL A 78 -18.84 -34.35 1.31
CA VAL A 78 -18.34 -35.55 0.63
C VAL A 78 -16.80 -35.57 0.65
N ILE A 79 -16.16 -34.43 0.40
CA ILE A 79 -14.70 -34.32 0.46
C ILE A 79 -14.19 -34.65 1.87
N ALA A 80 -14.90 -34.28 2.93
CA ALA A 80 -14.54 -34.66 4.30
C ALA A 80 -14.44 -36.18 4.48
N GLN A 81 -15.41 -36.94 3.93
CA GLN A 81 -15.39 -38.41 3.98
C GLN A 81 -14.22 -39.00 3.19
N GLN A 82 -13.91 -38.42 2.02
CA GLN A 82 -12.75 -38.80 1.22
C GLN A 82 -11.45 -38.58 2.01
N VAL A 83 -11.24 -37.39 2.57
CA VAL A 83 -10.05 -37.08 3.38
C VAL A 83 -9.93 -38.01 4.59
N GLN A 84 -11.04 -38.24 5.30
CA GLN A 84 -11.08 -39.12 6.47
C GLN A 84 -10.71 -40.57 6.11
N THR A 85 -11.15 -41.06 4.95
CA THR A 85 -10.80 -42.42 4.47
C THR A 85 -9.29 -42.58 4.29
N ILE A 86 -8.61 -41.55 3.76
CA ILE A 86 -7.15 -41.54 3.60
C ILE A 86 -6.46 -41.48 4.97
N GLN A 87 -6.83 -40.53 5.83
CA GLN A 87 -6.21 -40.35 7.15
C GLN A 87 -6.35 -41.61 8.03
N ARG A 88 -7.51 -42.27 7.94
CA ARG A 88 -7.74 -43.55 8.62
C ARG A 88 -6.82 -44.64 8.11
N ALA A 89 -6.68 -44.79 6.79
CA ALA A 89 -5.79 -45.79 6.20
C ALA A 89 -4.32 -45.56 6.60
N ILE A 90 -3.88 -44.30 6.70
CA ILE A 90 -2.54 -43.94 7.21
C ILE A 90 -2.39 -44.34 8.68
N THR A 91 -3.41 -44.06 9.50
CA THR A 91 -3.41 -44.37 10.93
C THR A 91 -3.42 -45.88 11.19
N GLU A 92 -4.13 -46.64 10.36
CA GLU A 92 -4.15 -48.12 10.37
C GLU A 92 -2.89 -48.74 9.73
N GLN A 93 -1.94 -47.92 9.25
CA GLN A 93 -0.70 -48.36 8.59
C GLN A 93 -0.95 -49.29 7.39
N ALA A 94 -2.05 -49.07 6.67
CA ALA A 94 -2.40 -49.87 5.51
C ALA A 94 -1.45 -49.58 4.33
N THR A 95 -0.99 -50.62 3.64
CA THR A 95 -0.20 -50.47 2.39
C THR A 95 -1.10 -50.33 1.16
N MET A 96 -2.32 -50.87 1.25
CA MET A 96 -3.36 -50.83 0.23
C MET A 96 -4.71 -50.61 0.92
N PHE A 97 -5.57 -49.77 0.35
CA PHE A 97 -6.91 -49.52 0.88
C PHE A 97 -7.92 -49.29 -0.25
N VAL A 98 -9.20 -49.38 0.08
CA VAL A 98 -10.28 -49.10 -0.87
C VAL A 98 -10.69 -47.64 -0.74
N PHE A 99 -10.56 -46.89 -1.82
CA PHE A 99 -10.94 -45.48 -1.89
C PHE A 99 -11.88 -45.25 -3.08
N GLU A 100 -13.07 -44.73 -2.82
CA GLU A 100 -14.13 -44.52 -3.84
C GLU A 100 -14.32 -45.77 -4.73
N GLY A 101 -14.48 -46.93 -4.08
CA GLY A 101 -14.71 -48.23 -4.74
C GLY A 101 -13.51 -48.85 -5.47
N THR A 102 -12.32 -48.22 -5.42
CA THR A 102 -11.11 -48.73 -6.09
C THR A 102 -10.05 -49.10 -5.06
N LYS A 103 -9.41 -50.26 -5.21
CA LYS A 103 -8.27 -50.65 -4.38
C LYS A 103 -7.00 -49.96 -4.89
N ILE A 104 -6.37 -49.14 -4.05
CA ILE A 104 -5.18 -48.34 -4.40
C ILE A 104 -4.06 -48.55 -3.38
N SER A 105 -2.81 -48.33 -3.80
CA SER A 105 -1.66 -48.25 -2.90
C SER A 105 -1.68 -46.95 -2.10
N LEU A 106 -1.13 -46.99 -0.90
CA LEU A 106 -1.01 -45.82 -0.03
C LEU A 106 0.47 -45.53 0.25
N ASP A 107 0.89 -44.31 -0.07
CA ASP A 107 2.09 -43.71 0.50
C ASP A 107 1.69 -42.88 1.73
N PRO A 108 2.10 -43.28 2.95
CA PRO A 108 1.69 -42.63 4.19
C PRO A 108 2.25 -41.21 4.35
N THR A 109 3.17 -40.80 3.47
CA THR A 109 3.76 -39.46 3.49
C THR A 109 2.92 -38.41 2.76
N CYS A 110 1.80 -38.82 2.13
CA CYS A 110 0.86 -37.89 1.53
C CYS A 110 0.18 -37.01 2.59
N SER A 111 -0.14 -35.77 2.25
CA SER A 111 -0.76 -34.82 3.20
C SER A 111 -1.56 -33.75 2.49
N ILE A 112 -2.56 -33.21 3.20
CA ILE A 112 -3.52 -32.26 2.64
C ILE A 112 -3.51 -30.99 3.47
N PHE A 113 -3.42 -29.86 2.78
CA PHE A 113 -3.52 -28.53 3.33
C PHE A 113 -4.69 -27.79 2.67
N ILE A 114 -5.40 -26.98 3.45
CA ILE A 114 -6.50 -26.14 2.98
C ILE A 114 -6.24 -24.70 3.42
N THR A 115 -6.35 -23.71 2.53
CA THR A 115 -6.25 -22.30 2.91
C THR A 115 -7.63 -21.69 3.00
N MET A 116 -7.81 -20.76 3.96
CA MET A 116 -9.06 -20.04 4.11
C MET A 116 -8.88 -18.55 4.31
N ASN A 117 -9.80 -17.80 3.72
CA ASN A 117 -9.98 -16.37 3.91
C ASN A 117 -11.30 -16.15 4.66
N PRO A 118 -11.30 -16.16 6.00
CA PRO A 118 -12.51 -15.89 6.78
C PRO A 118 -12.98 -14.43 6.61
N GLY A 119 -14.29 -14.20 6.66
CA GLY A 119 -14.88 -12.84 6.66
C GLY A 119 -15.10 -12.17 5.29
N TYR A 120 -14.78 -12.85 4.18
CA TYR A 120 -15.06 -12.34 2.83
C TYR A 120 -16.43 -12.83 2.31
N ALA A 121 -17.12 -11.98 1.55
CA ALA A 121 -18.41 -12.32 0.92
C ALA A 121 -18.26 -13.52 -0.03
N GLY A 122 -19.25 -14.44 -0.01
CA GLY A 122 -19.24 -15.65 -0.85
C GLY A 122 -18.36 -16.79 -0.30
N ARG A 123 -17.94 -16.74 0.97
CA ARG A 123 -17.17 -17.82 1.61
C ARG A 123 -18.02 -18.58 2.62
N ALA A 124 -18.00 -19.92 2.51
CA ALA A 124 -18.70 -20.81 3.44
C ALA A 124 -17.89 -21.03 4.73
N GLU A 125 -18.57 -21.21 5.86
CA GLU A 125 -17.92 -21.81 7.02
C GLU A 125 -17.72 -23.31 6.79
N LEU A 126 -16.57 -23.83 7.24
CA LEU A 126 -16.34 -25.27 7.16
C LEU A 126 -17.26 -26.01 8.15
N PRO A 127 -17.89 -27.11 7.74
CA PRO A 127 -18.67 -27.95 8.65
C PRO A 127 -17.77 -28.65 9.67
N ASP A 128 -18.30 -28.95 10.86
CA ASP A 128 -17.52 -29.41 12.01
C ASP A 128 -16.81 -30.74 11.77
N ASN A 129 -17.46 -31.64 11.03
CA ASN A 129 -16.87 -32.92 10.61
C ASN A 129 -15.59 -32.75 9.79
N LEU A 130 -15.48 -31.67 9.02
CA LEU A 130 -14.31 -31.32 8.24
C LEU A 130 -13.27 -30.63 9.12
N LYS A 131 -13.67 -29.69 9.98
CA LYS A 131 -12.75 -28.98 10.91
C LYS A 131 -11.91 -29.95 11.75
N VAL A 132 -12.48 -31.08 12.18
CA VAL A 132 -11.77 -32.10 12.97
C VAL A 132 -10.62 -32.77 12.20
N LEU A 133 -10.68 -32.81 10.86
CA LEU A 133 -9.65 -33.45 10.02
C LEU A 133 -8.41 -32.56 9.81
N PHE A 134 -8.50 -31.28 10.18
CA PHE A 134 -7.45 -30.30 9.96
C PHE A 134 -7.07 -29.60 11.27
N ARG A 135 -5.80 -29.22 11.38
CA ARG A 135 -5.33 -28.34 12.45
C ARG A 135 -5.19 -26.92 11.92
N THR A 136 -5.98 -26.02 12.48
CA THR A 136 -5.93 -24.59 12.15
C THR A 136 -4.58 -23.98 12.51
N VAL A 137 -4.08 -23.13 11.62
CA VAL A 137 -2.88 -22.31 11.78
C VAL A 137 -3.27 -20.88 11.44
N ALA A 138 -3.29 -20.01 12.45
CA ALA A 138 -3.59 -18.59 12.25
C ALA A 138 -2.41 -17.90 11.55
N MET A 139 -2.67 -17.35 10.38
CA MET A 139 -1.72 -16.61 9.55
C MET A 139 -2.00 -15.11 9.69
N MET A 140 -1.03 -14.39 10.22
CA MET A 140 -1.11 -12.95 10.44
C MET A 140 -0.51 -12.19 9.25
N VAL A 141 -0.83 -10.90 9.14
CA VAL A 141 -0.17 -10.00 8.18
C VAL A 141 1.34 -10.03 8.47
N PRO A 142 2.18 -10.34 7.46
CA PRO A 142 3.62 -10.42 7.66
C PRO A 142 4.22 -9.04 7.89
N ASP A 143 5.40 -9.01 8.51
CA ASP A 143 6.18 -7.78 8.63
C ASP A 143 6.78 -7.42 7.27
N TYR A 144 6.12 -6.49 6.56
CA TYR A 144 6.60 -6.00 5.28
C TYR A 144 8.01 -5.38 5.36
N ALA A 145 8.42 -4.83 6.52
CA ALA A 145 9.76 -4.26 6.68
C ALA A 145 10.81 -5.36 6.69
N MET A 146 10.52 -6.52 7.29
CA MET A 146 11.39 -7.69 7.22
C MET A 146 11.50 -8.24 5.79
N ILE A 147 10.38 -8.31 5.06
CA ILE A 147 10.38 -8.75 3.65
C ILE A 147 11.18 -7.78 2.79
N GLY A 148 10.95 -6.48 2.96
CA GLY A 148 11.69 -5.43 2.26
C GLY A 148 13.18 -5.48 2.58
N GLU A 149 13.56 -5.75 3.83
CA GLU A 149 14.96 -5.88 4.25
C GLU A 149 15.65 -7.04 3.52
N ILE A 150 15.05 -8.23 3.51
CA ILE A 150 15.60 -9.40 2.82
C ILE A 150 15.71 -9.14 1.31
N SER A 151 14.70 -8.51 0.73
CA SER A 151 14.68 -8.16 -0.70
C SER A 151 15.81 -7.18 -1.04
N LEU A 152 16.02 -6.16 -0.22
CA LEU A 152 17.10 -5.20 -0.40
C LEU A 152 18.48 -5.84 -0.23
N TYR A 153 18.68 -6.72 0.75
CA TYR A 153 19.94 -7.46 0.87
C TYR A 153 20.22 -8.31 -0.38
N SER A 154 19.19 -8.96 -0.95
CA SER A 154 19.34 -9.75 -2.18
C SER A 154 19.78 -8.93 -3.40
N MET A 155 19.50 -7.62 -3.38
CA MET A 155 19.90 -6.67 -4.42
C MET A 155 21.23 -5.95 -4.11
N GLY A 156 21.90 -6.30 -2.99
CA GLY A 156 23.21 -5.76 -2.63
C GLY A 156 23.19 -4.49 -1.78
N PHE A 157 22.04 -4.11 -1.21
CA PHE A 157 21.98 -2.96 -0.28
C PHE A 157 22.54 -3.33 1.09
N VAL A 158 23.53 -2.57 1.57
CA VAL A 158 24.16 -2.79 2.89
C VAL A 158 23.27 -2.28 4.03
N ASP A 159 22.61 -1.13 3.85
CA ASP A 159 21.71 -0.51 4.83
C ASP A 159 20.24 -1.00 4.72
N ALA A 160 20.03 -2.24 4.29
CA ALA A 160 18.71 -2.78 3.94
C ALA A 160 17.66 -2.63 5.06
N ARG A 161 18.06 -2.78 6.33
CA ARG A 161 17.16 -2.67 7.49
C ARG A 161 16.60 -1.27 7.71
N SER A 162 17.46 -0.25 7.65
CA SER A 162 17.01 1.15 7.79
C SER A 162 16.14 1.56 6.61
N LEU A 163 16.52 1.08 5.43
CA LEU A 163 15.79 1.32 4.19
C LEU A 163 14.40 0.71 4.18
N SER A 164 14.27 -0.57 4.55
CA SER A 164 13.00 -1.29 4.48
C SER A 164 11.93 -0.68 5.37
N ILE A 165 12.31 -0.27 6.59
CA ILE A 165 11.39 0.40 7.53
C ILE A 165 10.87 1.71 6.92
N LYS A 166 11.77 2.51 6.33
CA LYS A 166 11.41 3.80 5.69
C LYS A 166 10.55 3.59 4.46
N ILE A 167 10.93 2.63 3.60
CA ILE A 167 10.20 2.27 2.39
C ILE A 167 8.80 1.81 2.75
N VAL A 168 8.66 0.86 3.67
CA VAL A 168 7.35 0.35 4.10
C VAL A 168 6.52 1.43 4.76
N ALA A 169 7.09 2.28 5.63
CA ALA A 169 6.36 3.40 6.20
C ALA A 169 5.85 4.37 5.11
N THR A 170 6.69 4.67 4.12
CA THR A 170 6.34 5.55 3.00
C THR A 170 5.26 4.94 2.12
N TYR A 171 5.41 3.67 1.72
CA TYR A 171 4.43 2.95 0.92
C TYR A 171 3.12 2.73 1.65
N ARG A 172 3.16 2.44 2.95
CA ARG A 172 1.96 2.32 3.78
C ARG A 172 1.20 3.64 3.85
N LEU A 173 1.91 4.75 4.05
CA LEU A 173 1.29 6.08 4.07
C LEU A 173 0.75 6.50 2.70
N CYS A 174 1.48 6.20 1.62
CA CYS A 174 1.05 6.48 0.25
C CYS A 174 -0.13 5.60 -0.20
N SER A 175 -0.09 4.31 0.13
CA SER A 175 -1.06 3.29 -0.32
C SER A 175 -2.31 3.20 0.57
N GLU A 176 -2.19 3.34 1.89
CA GLU A 176 -3.34 3.19 2.81
C GLU A 176 -4.02 4.55 3.09
N GLN A 177 -3.32 5.68 3.02
CA GLN A 177 -3.94 6.97 3.34
C GLN A 177 -4.26 7.82 2.11
N ILE A 178 -3.31 8.04 1.21
CA ILE A 178 -3.56 8.91 0.04
C ILE A 178 -4.37 8.15 -1.02
N TYR A 179 -3.97 6.95 -1.39
CA TYR A 179 -4.64 6.18 -2.44
C TYR A 179 -6.09 5.81 -2.07
N ASP A 180 -6.34 5.26 -0.88
CA ASP A 180 -7.70 4.96 -0.42
C ASP A 180 -8.58 6.21 -0.40
N MET A 181 -8.04 7.35 0.05
CA MET A 181 -8.78 8.61 0.02
C MET A 181 -9.07 9.07 -1.41
N VAL A 182 -8.15 8.91 -2.36
CA VAL A 182 -8.37 9.21 -3.79
C VAL A 182 -9.46 8.34 -4.41
N LEU A 183 -9.66 7.11 -3.92
CA LEU A 183 -10.74 6.24 -4.38
C LEU A 183 -12.11 6.66 -3.81
N VAL A 184 -12.14 7.16 -2.58
CA VAL A 184 -13.39 7.49 -1.85
C VAL A 184 -13.84 8.93 -2.08
N ARG A 185 -12.90 9.88 -2.14
CA ARG A 185 -13.15 11.33 -2.18
C ARG A 185 -12.42 11.95 -3.36
N HIS A 186 -13.13 12.82 -4.07
CA HIS A 186 -12.60 13.59 -5.20
C HIS A 186 -11.87 14.88 -4.76
N GLY A 187 -12.05 15.29 -3.51
CA GLY A 187 -11.35 16.40 -2.87
C GLY A 187 -10.65 15.94 -1.60
N LEU A 188 -9.36 16.25 -1.45
CA LEU A 188 -8.56 15.79 -0.31
C LEU A 188 -7.55 16.84 0.14
N MET A 189 -7.37 16.96 1.45
CA MET A 189 -6.46 17.89 2.11
C MET A 189 -5.34 17.12 2.80
N ILE A 190 -4.11 17.37 2.37
CA ILE A 190 -2.88 16.85 2.96
C ILE A 190 -2.32 17.95 3.87
N VAL A 191 -2.58 17.81 5.17
CA VAL A 191 -2.25 18.77 6.21
C VAL A 191 -0.99 18.34 6.93
N GLY A 192 -0.06 19.26 7.14
CA GLY A 192 1.12 18.99 7.95
C GLY A 192 2.19 20.05 7.76
N ASP A 193 3.25 19.99 8.56
CA ASP A 193 4.30 20.99 8.47
C ASP A 193 5.14 20.87 7.18
N PRO A 194 5.82 21.94 6.75
CA PRO A 194 6.87 21.83 5.75
C PRO A 194 7.87 20.73 6.11
N VAL A 195 8.42 20.05 5.10
CA VAL A 195 9.39 18.95 5.30
C VAL A 195 8.76 17.68 5.91
N ALA A 196 7.44 17.60 6.07
CA ALA A 196 6.73 16.35 6.42
C ALA A 196 6.71 15.29 5.29
N GLY A 197 7.15 15.64 4.07
CA GLY A 197 7.15 14.73 2.92
C GLY A 197 5.86 14.70 2.11
N LYS A 198 4.93 15.65 2.33
CA LYS A 198 3.64 15.76 1.60
C LYS A 198 3.81 15.73 0.08
N THR A 199 4.65 16.62 -0.45
CA THR A 199 4.97 16.69 -1.89
C THR A 199 5.53 15.37 -2.42
N THR A 200 6.41 14.73 -1.67
CA THR A 200 7.03 13.46 -2.07
C THR A 200 6.00 12.32 -2.06
N ALA A 201 5.07 12.31 -1.10
CA ALA A 201 4.09 11.25 -0.94
C ALA A 201 3.13 11.13 -2.13
N TYR A 202 2.49 12.23 -2.56
CA TYR A 202 1.61 12.15 -3.73
C TYR A 202 2.38 11.94 -5.04
N LYS A 203 3.61 12.46 -5.16
CA LYS A 203 4.46 12.21 -6.35
C LYS A 203 4.86 10.74 -6.46
N LEU A 204 5.27 10.14 -5.35
CA LEU A 204 5.58 8.72 -5.28
C LEU A 204 4.36 7.87 -5.63
N LEU A 205 3.18 8.26 -5.15
CA LEU A 205 1.94 7.56 -5.52
C LEU A 205 1.63 7.69 -7.02
N ALA A 206 1.82 8.88 -7.61
CA ALA A 206 1.63 9.08 -9.05
C ALA A 206 2.58 8.22 -9.89
N GLU A 207 3.85 8.12 -9.49
CA GLU A 207 4.84 7.26 -10.14
C GLU A 207 4.49 5.77 -9.96
N ALA A 208 4.12 5.35 -8.76
CA ALA A 208 3.73 3.98 -8.45
C ALA A 208 2.51 3.52 -9.27
N LEU A 209 1.49 4.38 -9.43
CA LEU A 209 0.34 4.10 -10.29
C LEU A 209 0.75 3.97 -11.77
N GLY A 210 1.74 4.75 -12.21
CA GLY A 210 2.32 4.61 -13.54
C GLY A 210 3.12 3.31 -13.74
N ASP A 211 3.84 2.85 -12.72
CA ASP A 211 4.54 1.56 -12.72
C ASP A 211 3.57 0.39 -12.77
N LEU A 212 2.51 0.43 -11.96
CA LEU A 212 1.47 -0.59 -11.89
C LEU A 212 0.76 -0.77 -13.23
N HIS A 213 0.39 0.33 -13.88
CA HIS A 213 -0.18 0.32 -15.22
C HIS A 213 0.78 -0.31 -16.25
N ARG A 214 2.07 0.04 -16.20
CA ARG A 214 3.09 -0.55 -17.09
C ARG A 214 3.26 -2.05 -16.90
N GLN A 215 3.05 -2.54 -15.70
CA GLN A 215 3.14 -3.97 -15.37
C GLN A 215 1.82 -4.72 -15.59
N ASN A 216 0.74 -4.04 -16.01
CA ASN A 216 -0.63 -4.58 -16.07
C ASN A 216 -1.06 -5.21 -14.73
N LEU A 217 -0.60 -4.62 -13.63
CA LEU A 217 -0.99 -5.01 -12.28
C LEU A 217 -2.05 -4.03 -11.79
N MET A 218 -3.27 -4.54 -11.57
CA MET A 218 -4.49 -3.79 -11.20
C MET A 218 -5.08 -2.94 -12.33
N ASP A 219 -6.40 -2.69 -12.27
CA ASP A 219 -7.14 -1.82 -13.20
C ASP A 219 -6.87 -0.33 -12.92
N GLU A 220 -5.59 0.06 -12.86
CA GLU A 220 -5.15 1.41 -12.53
C GLU A 220 -4.48 2.12 -13.71
N PHE A 221 -4.50 3.46 -13.68
CA PHE A 221 -4.06 4.31 -14.78
C PHE A 221 -3.00 5.32 -14.33
N PRO A 222 -2.10 5.74 -15.24
CA PRO A 222 -1.09 6.73 -14.92
C PRO A 222 -1.75 8.08 -14.58
N VAL A 223 -1.07 8.84 -13.73
CA VAL A 223 -1.54 10.13 -13.20
C VAL A 223 -0.85 11.27 -13.92
N GLU A 224 -1.62 12.23 -14.42
CA GLU A 224 -1.14 13.55 -14.80
C GLU A 224 -1.56 14.55 -13.73
N TYR A 225 -0.61 15.30 -13.17
CA TYR A 225 -0.91 16.29 -12.15
C TYR A 225 -0.39 17.68 -12.50
N ARG A 226 -1.13 18.71 -12.08
CA ARG A 226 -0.74 20.12 -12.21
C ARG A 226 -0.76 20.80 -10.85
N ILE A 227 0.32 21.53 -10.55
CA ILE A 227 0.49 22.22 -9.27
C ILE A 227 0.19 23.70 -9.45
N ILE A 228 -0.69 24.25 -8.62
CA ILE A 228 -1.10 25.65 -8.61
C ILE A 228 -0.87 26.20 -7.21
N ASN A 229 -0.15 27.33 -7.09
CA ASN A 229 -0.12 28.07 -5.83
C ASN A 229 -1.21 29.15 -5.85
N PRO A 230 -2.31 28.99 -5.10
CA PRO A 230 -3.47 29.88 -5.17
C PRO A 230 -3.16 31.29 -4.65
N LYS A 231 -2.15 31.44 -3.78
CA LYS A 231 -1.73 32.74 -3.23
C LYS A 231 -0.66 33.45 -4.05
N ALA A 232 0.01 32.75 -4.95
CA ALA A 232 0.99 33.35 -5.85
C ALA A 232 0.33 34.18 -6.97
N ILE A 233 -0.98 34.02 -7.17
CA ILE A 233 -1.75 34.71 -8.20
C ILE A 233 -2.99 35.39 -7.60
N THR A 234 -3.51 36.39 -8.30
CA THR A 234 -4.74 37.07 -7.87
C THR A 234 -5.98 36.21 -8.12
N MET A 235 -7.07 36.45 -7.40
CA MET A 235 -8.36 35.77 -7.63
C MET A 235 -8.81 35.80 -9.09
N GLY A 236 -8.64 36.96 -9.74
CA GLY A 236 -8.97 37.14 -11.14
C GLY A 236 -8.10 36.32 -12.09
N GLN A 237 -6.84 36.04 -11.72
CA GLN A 237 -5.97 35.15 -12.49
C GLN A 237 -6.21 33.67 -12.17
N LEU A 238 -6.72 33.36 -10.97
CA LEU A 238 -7.03 31.99 -10.57
C LEU A 238 -8.34 31.51 -11.23
N TYR A 239 -9.44 32.24 -11.03
CA TYR A 239 -10.78 31.87 -11.51
C TYR A 239 -11.19 32.54 -12.83
N GLY A 240 -10.55 33.65 -13.18
CA GLY A 240 -10.93 34.48 -14.30
C GLY A 240 -11.43 35.86 -13.85
N ARG A 241 -11.31 36.84 -14.74
CA ARG A 241 -11.73 38.22 -14.49
C ARG A 241 -12.37 38.81 -15.74
N PHE A 242 -13.36 39.66 -15.50
CA PHE A 242 -13.89 40.54 -16.53
C PHE A 242 -13.02 41.80 -16.61
N ASP A 243 -12.53 42.14 -17.80
CA ASP A 243 -11.81 43.38 -18.02
C ASP A 243 -12.81 44.52 -18.33
N PRO A 244 -12.92 45.54 -17.46
CA PRO A 244 -13.88 46.63 -17.66
C PRO A 244 -13.53 47.54 -18.84
N ILE A 245 -12.29 47.50 -19.35
CA ILE A 245 -11.83 48.36 -20.45
C ILE A 245 -12.07 47.68 -21.80
N SER A 246 -11.67 46.41 -21.94
CA SER A 246 -11.88 45.67 -23.19
C SER A 246 -13.28 45.05 -23.28
N HIS A 247 -14.03 44.98 -22.18
CA HIS A 247 -15.29 44.23 -22.07
C HIS A 247 -15.14 42.74 -22.42
N GLU A 248 -13.92 42.19 -22.34
CA GLU A 248 -13.65 40.80 -22.61
C GLU A 248 -13.46 40.00 -21.31
N TRP A 249 -13.81 38.72 -21.36
CA TRP A 249 -13.57 37.79 -20.27
C TRP A 249 -12.20 37.14 -20.42
N ALA A 250 -11.38 37.22 -19.38
CA ALA A 250 -10.11 36.52 -19.31
C ALA A 250 -10.23 35.31 -18.36
N ASP A 251 -10.01 34.10 -18.91
CA ASP A 251 -10.05 32.87 -18.13
C ASP A 251 -8.88 32.74 -17.15
N GLY A 252 -9.19 32.17 -15.98
CA GLY A 252 -8.19 31.89 -14.96
C GLY A 252 -7.42 30.59 -15.19
N VAL A 253 -6.26 30.47 -14.56
CA VAL A 253 -5.38 29.29 -14.64
C VAL A 253 -6.09 28.02 -14.15
N LEU A 254 -6.90 28.14 -13.08
CA LEU A 254 -7.67 27.01 -12.57
C LEU A 254 -8.80 26.62 -13.53
N ALA A 255 -9.53 27.60 -14.06
CA ALA A 255 -10.60 27.36 -15.02
C ALA A 255 -10.09 26.59 -16.24
N ASN A 256 -8.99 27.06 -16.84
CA ASN A 256 -8.36 26.41 -17.99
C ASN A 256 -7.88 24.99 -17.65
N THR A 257 -7.17 24.82 -16.54
CA THR A 257 -6.68 23.51 -16.10
C THR A 257 -7.82 22.52 -15.84
N PHE A 258 -8.87 22.97 -15.16
CA PHE A 258 -10.02 22.14 -14.83
C PHE A 258 -10.80 21.74 -16.07
N ARG A 259 -10.98 22.66 -17.01
CA ARG A 259 -11.62 22.42 -18.32
C ARG A 259 -10.84 21.42 -19.16
N GLU A 260 -9.53 21.59 -19.27
CA GLU A 260 -8.65 20.65 -20.00
C GLU A 260 -8.69 19.25 -19.40
N HIS A 261 -8.65 19.13 -18.07
CA HIS A 261 -8.76 17.84 -17.41
C HIS A 261 -10.16 17.22 -17.54
N ALA A 262 -11.24 18.01 -17.55
CA ALA A 262 -12.61 17.51 -17.68
C ALA A 262 -12.97 17.07 -19.10
N SER A 263 -12.39 17.73 -20.11
CA SER A 263 -12.61 17.44 -21.55
C SER A 263 -11.64 16.41 -22.13
N SER A 264 -10.60 16.02 -21.38
CA SER A 264 -9.62 15.02 -21.80
C SER A 264 -10.28 13.66 -22.04
N VAL A 265 -10.07 13.10 -23.24
CA VAL A 265 -10.50 11.74 -23.60
C VAL A 265 -9.59 10.63 -23.06
N ASN A 266 -8.40 10.99 -22.56
CA ASN A 266 -7.43 10.02 -22.07
C ASN A 266 -7.91 9.39 -20.76
N VAL A 267 -7.70 8.07 -20.61
CA VAL A 267 -8.10 7.28 -19.41
C VAL A 267 -7.17 7.50 -18.21
N THR A 268 -6.28 8.49 -18.28
CA THR A 268 -5.33 8.84 -17.21
C THR A 268 -6.04 9.55 -16.06
N ARG A 269 -5.65 9.25 -14.82
CA ARG A 269 -6.08 10.02 -13.64
C ARG A 269 -5.54 11.45 -13.75
N LYS A 270 -6.35 12.45 -13.38
CA LYS A 270 -6.00 13.88 -13.47
C LYS A 270 -6.02 14.53 -12.09
N TRP A 271 -4.90 15.00 -11.58
CA TRP A 271 -4.85 15.63 -10.25
C TRP A 271 -4.53 17.12 -10.36
N THR A 272 -5.41 17.96 -9.81
CA THR A 272 -5.08 19.38 -9.61
C THR A 272 -4.65 19.55 -8.17
N VAL A 273 -3.38 19.87 -7.96
CA VAL A 273 -2.77 20.05 -6.64
C VAL A 273 -2.64 21.54 -6.35
N PHE A 274 -3.20 21.98 -5.22
CA PHE A 274 -3.04 23.33 -4.71
C PHE A 274 -1.98 23.34 -3.62
N ASP A 275 -0.83 23.96 -3.90
CA ASP A 275 0.29 24.09 -2.97
C ASP A 275 0.33 25.50 -2.39
N GLY A 276 -0.12 25.64 -1.15
CA GLY A 276 -0.16 26.92 -0.45
C GLY A 276 -1.24 26.98 0.62
N PRO A 277 -1.26 28.06 1.41
CA PRO A 277 -2.25 28.21 2.47
C PRO A 277 -3.66 28.36 1.91
N VAL A 278 -4.61 27.67 2.54
CA VAL A 278 -6.04 27.81 2.27
C VAL A 278 -6.59 28.96 3.09
N ASP A 279 -7.40 29.81 2.46
CA ASP A 279 -8.19 30.84 3.11
C ASP A 279 -9.63 30.79 2.64
N ALA A 280 -10.52 31.32 3.47
CA ALA A 280 -11.96 31.35 3.21
C ALA A 280 -12.32 31.99 1.86
N VAL A 281 -11.56 32.99 1.38
CA VAL A 281 -11.99 33.79 0.23
C VAL A 281 -11.92 33.01 -1.08
N TRP A 282 -10.81 32.30 -1.37
CA TRP A 282 -10.74 31.56 -2.64
C TRP A 282 -11.38 30.19 -2.56
N ILE A 283 -11.34 29.53 -1.40
CA ILE A 283 -11.87 28.17 -1.26
C ILE A 283 -13.40 28.14 -1.30
N GLU A 284 -14.07 29.24 -0.97
CA GLU A 284 -15.53 29.33 -1.02
C GLU A 284 -16.10 29.05 -2.42
N ASN A 285 -15.42 29.55 -3.46
CA ASN A 285 -15.78 29.32 -4.86
C ASN A 285 -15.57 27.85 -5.29
N MET A 286 -14.91 27.02 -4.47
CA MET A 286 -14.70 25.58 -4.72
C MET A 286 -15.74 24.70 -4.03
N ASN A 287 -16.60 25.25 -3.17
CA ASN A 287 -17.52 24.45 -2.38
C ASN A 287 -18.45 23.57 -3.23
N THR A 288 -18.90 24.07 -4.40
CA THR A 288 -19.80 23.35 -5.31
C THR A 288 -19.11 22.24 -6.12
N VAL A 289 -17.77 22.29 -6.23
CA VAL A 289 -17.00 21.22 -6.89
C VAL A 289 -16.53 20.17 -5.89
N LEU A 290 -16.39 20.55 -4.61
CA LEU A 290 -15.98 19.65 -3.52
C LEU A 290 -17.15 18.89 -2.86
N ASP A 291 -18.39 19.28 -3.15
CA ASP A 291 -19.58 18.57 -2.72
C ASP A 291 -20.02 17.50 -3.75
N ASP A 292 -21.17 16.87 -3.50
CA ASP A 292 -21.69 15.82 -4.38
C ASP A 292 -22.12 16.32 -5.77
N ASN A 293 -22.24 17.64 -5.99
CA ASN A 293 -22.58 18.21 -7.29
C ASN A 293 -21.42 18.08 -8.28
N LYS A 294 -20.17 18.12 -7.79
CA LYS A 294 -18.95 17.98 -8.61
C LYS A 294 -18.91 18.96 -9.79
N LYS A 295 -19.35 20.20 -9.57
CA LYS A 295 -19.45 21.25 -10.59
C LYS A 295 -18.66 22.48 -10.17
N LEU A 296 -17.72 22.90 -11.01
CA LEU A 296 -17.05 24.18 -10.84
C LEU A 296 -17.90 25.28 -11.48
N CYS A 297 -18.37 26.21 -10.66
CA CYS A 297 -19.14 27.37 -11.09
C CYS A 297 -18.22 28.59 -11.15
N LEU A 298 -17.97 29.10 -12.35
CA LEU A 298 -17.15 30.30 -12.54
C LEU A 298 -18.00 31.57 -12.45
N MET A 299 -17.36 32.69 -12.11
CA MET A 299 -18.03 34.00 -12.07
C MET A 299 -18.53 34.47 -13.45
N SER A 300 -18.05 33.88 -14.55
CA SER A 300 -18.58 34.07 -15.90
C SER A 300 -19.99 33.47 -16.10
N GLY A 301 -20.44 32.62 -15.18
CA GLY A 301 -21.63 31.79 -15.34
C GLY A 301 -21.36 30.46 -16.06
N GLU A 302 -20.11 30.18 -16.47
CA GLU A 302 -19.72 28.87 -16.98
C GLU A 302 -19.75 27.82 -15.86
N ILE A 303 -20.34 26.66 -16.17
CA ILE A 303 -20.41 25.52 -15.26
C ILE A 303 -19.64 24.37 -15.89
N ILE A 304 -18.54 23.96 -15.25
CA ILE A 304 -17.71 22.85 -15.72
C ILE A 304 -17.95 21.63 -14.83
N GLN A 305 -18.44 20.54 -15.43
CA GLN A 305 -18.66 19.27 -14.72
C GLN A 305 -17.34 18.53 -14.54
N MET A 306 -17.05 18.09 -13.32
CA MET A 306 -15.89 17.25 -13.01
C MET A 306 -16.07 15.84 -13.61
N SER A 307 -15.02 15.35 -14.25
CA SER A 307 -14.91 13.96 -14.70
C SER A 307 -14.64 13.01 -13.53
N LYS A 308 -14.95 11.71 -13.72
CA LYS A 308 -14.74 10.67 -12.69
C LYS A 308 -13.27 10.50 -12.30
N TRP A 309 -12.35 10.81 -13.21
CA TRP A 309 -10.92 10.56 -13.04
C TRP A 309 -10.14 11.76 -12.49
N GLN A 310 -10.82 12.88 -12.27
CA GLN A 310 -10.23 14.07 -11.66
C GLN A 310 -10.19 13.97 -10.14
N ASN A 311 -9.16 14.54 -9.53
CA ASN A 311 -9.07 14.77 -8.08
C ASN A 311 -8.50 16.15 -7.80
N LEU A 312 -8.96 16.77 -6.72
CA LEU A 312 -8.48 18.05 -6.21
C LEU A 312 -7.73 17.81 -4.90
N MET A 313 -6.43 18.06 -4.90
CA MET A 313 -5.58 17.88 -3.72
C MET A 313 -5.15 19.24 -3.17
N PHE A 314 -5.19 19.41 -1.86
CA PHE A 314 -4.73 20.62 -1.19
C PHE A 314 -3.56 20.28 -0.28
N GLU A 315 -2.36 20.74 -0.61
CA GLU A 315 -1.18 20.65 0.23
C GLU A 315 -1.12 21.90 1.13
N VAL A 316 -1.37 21.73 2.44
CA VAL A 316 -1.51 22.85 3.39
C VAL A 316 -0.71 22.63 4.67
N HIS A 317 -0.30 23.73 5.29
CA HIS A 317 0.32 23.72 6.62
C HIS A 317 -0.72 23.50 7.73
N ASN A 318 -1.74 24.36 7.77
CA ASN A 318 -2.82 24.33 8.74
C ASN A 318 -4.14 24.72 8.08
N LEU A 319 -5.24 24.58 8.83
CA LEU A 319 -6.60 24.86 8.37
C LEU A 319 -7.32 25.90 9.23
N GLU A 320 -6.58 26.72 9.98
CA GLU A 320 -7.14 27.69 10.92
C GLU A 320 -8.03 28.75 10.24
N GLN A 321 -7.74 29.05 8.97
CA GLN A 321 -8.44 30.05 8.16
C GLN A 321 -9.52 29.44 7.25
N ALA A 322 -9.77 28.13 7.36
CA ALA A 322 -10.77 27.42 6.58
C ALA A 322 -12.03 27.15 7.42
N SER A 323 -13.22 27.29 6.82
CA SER A 323 -14.46 27.02 7.53
C SER A 323 -14.64 25.50 7.77
N PRO A 324 -15.17 25.07 8.93
CA PRO A 324 -15.52 23.67 9.19
C PRO A 324 -16.42 23.04 8.12
N ALA A 325 -17.29 23.84 7.49
CA ALA A 325 -18.18 23.40 6.42
C ALA A 325 -17.45 23.11 5.10
N THR A 326 -16.33 23.78 4.83
CA THR A 326 -15.50 23.53 3.66
C THR A 326 -14.62 22.29 3.85
N ILE A 327 -14.01 22.15 5.04
CA ILE A 327 -13.10 21.02 5.32
C ILE A 327 -13.86 19.70 5.48
N SER A 328 -15.12 19.70 5.92
CA SER A 328 -15.91 18.47 6.11
C SER A 328 -16.24 17.74 4.81
N ARG A 329 -16.08 18.40 3.66
CA ARG A 329 -16.31 17.84 2.33
C ARG A 329 -15.10 17.10 1.77
N CYS A 330 -13.91 17.36 2.31
CA CYS A 330 -12.66 16.78 1.84
C CYS A 330 -12.23 15.58 2.68
N GLY A 331 -11.51 14.63 2.05
CA GLY A 331 -10.74 13.63 2.78
C GLY A 331 -9.58 14.29 3.52
N MET A 332 -9.39 13.97 4.80
CA MET A 332 -8.38 14.60 5.65
C MET A 332 -7.21 13.65 5.89
N ILE A 333 -6.01 14.10 5.52
CA ILE A 333 -4.76 13.34 5.70
C ILE A 333 -3.80 14.22 6.49
N TYR A 334 -3.38 13.74 7.66
CA TYR A 334 -2.43 14.45 8.52
C TYR A 334 -1.04 13.82 8.43
N MET A 335 -0.04 14.61 8.07
CA MET A 335 1.35 14.18 7.95
C MET A 335 2.22 14.93 8.96
N ASP A 336 2.73 14.20 9.95
CA ASP A 336 3.63 14.74 10.98
C ASP A 336 5.11 14.50 10.61
N PRO A 337 5.95 15.55 10.48
CA PRO A 337 7.38 15.39 10.23
C PRO A 337 8.11 14.53 11.27
N ALA A 338 7.64 14.48 12.52
CA ALA A 338 8.26 13.69 13.56
C ALA A 338 8.20 12.18 13.26
N GLN A 339 7.17 11.73 12.53
CA GLN A 339 7.04 10.33 12.11
C GLN A 339 8.06 9.94 11.04
N LEU A 340 8.42 10.88 10.15
CA LEU A 340 9.44 10.66 9.13
C LEU A 340 10.85 10.63 9.74
N GLY A 341 11.09 11.55 10.68
CA GLY A 341 12.34 11.66 11.43
C GLY A 341 13.52 12.21 10.61
N TRP A 342 14.45 12.86 11.30
CA TRP A 342 15.64 13.48 10.68
C TRP A 342 16.55 12.47 9.98
N ASN A 343 16.55 11.22 10.46
CA ASN A 343 17.30 10.09 9.90
C ASN A 343 16.97 9.82 8.43
N ALA A 344 15.71 9.99 8.02
CA ALA A 344 15.31 9.77 6.64
C ALA A 344 15.93 10.83 5.72
N LEU A 345 15.97 12.08 6.20
CA LEU A 345 16.46 13.23 5.45
C LEU A 345 17.99 13.20 5.30
N VAL A 346 18.74 12.90 6.38
CA VAL A 346 20.20 12.70 6.33
C VAL A 346 20.55 11.56 5.39
N TRP A 347 19.89 10.40 5.54
CA TRP A 347 20.19 9.22 4.75
C TRP A 347 19.96 9.45 3.25
N SER A 348 18.85 10.09 2.87
CA SER A 348 18.56 10.45 1.48
C SER A 348 19.64 11.38 0.90
N TRP A 349 20.05 12.39 1.68
CA TRP A 349 21.11 13.31 1.27
C TRP A 349 22.46 12.60 1.06
N MET A 350 22.82 11.67 1.95
CA MET A 350 24.06 10.89 1.85
C MET A 350 24.12 10.09 0.55
N GLN A 351 23.03 9.41 0.19
CA GLN A 351 22.99 8.61 -1.05
C GLN A 351 23.15 9.46 -2.30
N GLN A 352 22.55 10.65 -2.34
CA GLN A 352 22.61 11.53 -3.51
C GLN A 352 23.98 12.21 -3.66
N ASN A 353 24.53 12.72 -2.55
CA ASN A 353 25.70 13.61 -2.58
C ASN A 353 27.04 12.89 -2.34
N LEU A 354 27.04 11.72 -1.69
CA LEU A 354 28.25 10.98 -1.35
C LEU A 354 28.57 9.82 -2.30
N HIS A 355 28.03 9.82 -3.52
CA HIS A 355 28.25 8.75 -4.51
C HIS A 355 29.73 8.45 -4.83
N GLY A 356 30.63 9.44 -4.67
CA GLY A 356 32.07 9.29 -4.89
C GLY A 356 32.91 8.98 -3.64
N PHE A 357 32.30 8.81 -2.47
CA PHE A 357 33.02 8.47 -1.23
C PHE A 357 33.10 6.96 -1.04
N THR A 358 34.17 6.51 -0.38
CA THR A 358 34.31 5.14 0.09
C THR A 358 33.29 4.85 1.19
N ASP A 359 32.95 3.57 1.38
CA ASP A 359 31.94 3.18 2.37
C ASP A 359 32.39 3.51 3.80
N ALA A 360 33.69 3.44 4.09
CA ALA A 360 34.26 3.85 5.38
C ALA A 360 34.07 5.36 5.66
N GLU A 361 34.20 6.20 4.63
CA GLU A 361 33.94 7.65 4.76
C GLU A 361 32.46 7.92 4.99
N LYS A 362 31.57 7.23 4.27
CA LYS A 362 30.12 7.34 4.47
C LYS A 362 29.72 6.91 5.89
N GLU A 363 30.29 5.82 6.41
CA GLU A 363 30.06 5.38 7.79
C GLU A 363 30.56 6.41 8.80
N THR A 364 31.71 7.03 8.56
CA THR A 364 32.25 8.09 9.42
C THR A 364 31.30 9.29 9.47
N VAL A 365 30.82 9.73 8.30
CA VAL A 365 29.86 10.84 8.20
C VAL A 365 28.56 10.47 8.92
N LYS A 366 28.03 9.27 8.71
CA LYS A 366 26.83 8.77 9.38
C LYS A 366 27.01 8.76 10.91
N PHE A 367 28.14 8.26 11.40
CA PHE A 367 28.46 8.23 12.82
C PHE A 367 28.46 9.63 13.43
N LEU A 368 29.04 10.61 12.75
CA LEU A 368 29.05 12.01 13.21
C LEU A 368 27.62 12.58 13.30
N PHE A 369 26.78 12.32 12.30
CA PHE A 369 25.37 12.73 12.34
C PHE A 369 24.62 12.06 13.49
N ASP A 370 24.74 10.74 13.65
CA ASP A 370 24.05 9.98 14.68
C ASP A 370 24.49 10.41 16.09
N TRP A 371 25.76 10.78 16.26
CA TRP A 371 26.31 11.20 17.54
C TRP A 371 25.99 12.66 17.91
N LEU A 372 26.15 13.59 16.97
CA LEU A 372 26.06 15.04 17.26
C LEU A 372 24.66 15.62 17.09
N LEU A 373 23.89 15.12 16.12
CA LEU A 373 22.63 15.75 15.73
C LEU A 373 21.56 15.64 16.83
N PRO A 374 21.30 14.49 17.46
CA PRO A 374 20.27 14.40 18.51
C PRO A 374 20.56 15.27 19.75
N PRO A 375 21.79 15.25 20.33
CA PRO A 375 22.12 16.14 21.45
C PRO A 375 22.02 17.63 21.08
N SER A 376 22.46 18.00 19.87
CA SER A 376 22.39 19.39 19.41
C SER A 376 20.94 19.86 19.27
N LEU A 377 20.07 19.04 18.67
CA LEU A 377 18.65 19.35 18.52
C LEU A 377 17.94 19.45 19.88
N ASN A 378 18.25 18.55 20.81
CA ASN A 378 17.71 18.60 22.17
C ASN A 378 18.18 19.83 22.94
N PHE A 379 19.44 20.21 22.80
CA PHE A 379 19.97 21.43 23.42
C PHE A 379 19.26 22.68 22.89
N VAL A 380 19.11 22.79 21.57
CA VAL A 380 18.44 23.94 20.93
C VAL A 380 16.95 24.01 21.26
N THR A 381 16.28 22.89 21.46
CA THR A 381 14.85 22.87 21.80
C THR A 381 14.58 23.06 23.30
N LEU A 382 15.44 22.54 24.18
CA LEU A 382 15.20 22.55 25.63
C LEU A 382 15.93 23.67 26.38
N GLN A 383 17.10 24.10 25.90
CA GLN A 383 18.00 25.01 26.64
C GLN A 383 18.17 26.38 25.97
N CYS A 384 17.80 26.52 24.70
CA CYS A 384 17.91 27.78 23.97
C CYS A 384 16.56 28.47 23.80
N HIS A 385 16.56 29.80 23.83
CA HIS A 385 15.41 30.60 23.45
C HIS A 385 15.47 30.91 21.95
N GLN A 386 14.52 30.40 21.18
CA GLN A 386 14.45 30.62 19.74
C GLN A 386 13.64 31.89 19.45
N ILE A 387 14.26 32.86 18.79
CA ILE A 387 13.58 34.11 18.36
C ILE A 387 12.53 33.80 17.29
N VAL A 388 12.87 32.89 16.37
CA VAL A 388 11.93 32.35 15.37
C VAL A 388 11.82 30.86 15.63
N PRO A 389 10.62 30.32 15.89
CA PRO A 389 10.43 28.90 16.15
C PRO A 389 10.77 28.11 14.88
N CYS A 390 11.81 27.28 14.96
CA CYS A 390 12.25 26.44 13.87
C CYS A 390 11.99 24.98 14.22
N GLN A 391 11.32 24.26 13.31
CA GLN A 391 11.13 22.83 13.48
C GLN A 391 12.46 22.07 13.36
N GLN A 392 12.57 20.96 14.10
CA GLN A 392 13.77 20.11 14.11
C GLN A 392 14.19 19.70 12.70
N MET A 393 13.24 19.26 11.87
CA MET A 393 13.49 18.85 10.49
C MET A 393 14.07 19.99 9.63
N HIS A 394 13.63 21.23 9.86
CA HIS A 394 14.14 22.39 9.14
C HIS A 394 15.57 22.76 9.56
N MET A 395 15.88 22.64 10.85
CA MET A 395 17.24 22.83 11.37
C MET A 395 18.20 21.81 10.77
N VAL A 396 17.79 20.54 10.71
CA VAL A 396 18.57 19.46 10.09
C VAL A 396 18.78 19.70 8.60
N LEU A 397 17.73 20.07 7.86
CA LEU A 397 17.82 20.38 6.43
C LEU A 397 18.80 21.54 6.17
N SER A 398 18.75 22.58 6.99
CA SER A 398 19.66 23.74 6.88
C SER A 398 21.10 23.35 7.18
N MET A 399 21.32 22.55 8.22
CA MET A 399 22.65 22.04 8.57
C MET A 399 23.23 21.15 7.47
N ILE A 400 22.42 20.26 6.88
CA ILE A 400 22.84 19.39 5.78
C ILE A 400 23.17 20.20 4.52
N LYS A 401 22.41 21.25 4.21
CA LYS A 401 22.73 22.15 3.09
C LYS A 401 24.08 22.82 3.31
N LEU A 402 24.34 23.34 4.51
CA LEU A 402 25.64 23.93 4.86
C LEU A 402 26.77 22.91 4.77
N TYR A 403 26.57 21.72 5.36
CA TYR A 403 27.54 20.64 5.31
C TYR A 403 27.85 20.22 3.87
N GLY A 404 26.83 20.13 3.00
CA GLY A 404 27.00 19.83 1.59
C GLY A 404 27.74 20.91 0.80
N VAL A 405 27.66 22.18 1.20
CA VAL A 405 28.48 23.26 0.61
C VAL A 405 29.93 23.13 1.05
N LEU A 406 30.20 22.97 2.34
CA LEU A 406 31.55 22.80 2.87
C LEU A 406 32.25 21.55 2.30
N LEU A 407 31.49 20.48 2.11
CA LEU A 407 32.00 19.24 1.54
C LEU A 407 32.33 19.37 0.04
N LYS A 408 31.73 20.33 -0.68
CA LYS A 408 32.13 20.67 -2.05
C LYS A 408 33.43 21.46 -2.12
N GLU A 409 33.80 22.21 -1.09
CA GLU A 409 35.08 22.95 -1.05
C GLU A 409 36.28 22.03 -0.78
N ILE A 410 36.03 20.88 -0.14
CA ILE A 410 37.06 19.88 0.17
C ILE A 410 37.31 18.94 -1.03
N ARG A 411 36.38 18.90 -1.99
CA ARG A 411 36.52 18.18 -3.27
C ARG A 411 37.16 19.08 -4.32
#